data_AF-A0A061DCE8-F1
#
_entry.id   AF-A0A061DCE8-F1
#
_cell.length_a   1.000
_cell.length_b   1.000
_cell.length_c   1.000
_cell.angle_alpha   90.00
_cell.angle_beta   90.00
_cell.angle_gamma   90.00
#
_symmetry.space_group_name_H-M   'P 1'
#
loop_
_entity.id
_entity.type
_entity.pdbx_description
1 polymer ?
#
loop_
_entity_poly.entity_id
_entity_poly.type
_entity_poly.pdbx_seq_one_letter_code
_entity_poly.pdbx_strand_id
1 'polypeptide(L)'
;MSRTSLCKLHLIPSHAWLPLSRHVCLRTVGSRAASTTGRVFRTCLPGDAGTRPGWVPLSSLYGEHAEAADSAEPADTTSYDAEKGTKHGSPTINTPNQVLFVARKGLRCQVFDTKLWQDLYQRTVELSDHFQPRQWVELVHIFKRIKVRQGGLLNLATRQLLYHLERLSLEDLSKLALSFAYYQYRHTAMFDRIADVVTTRLRREKLQEGHVAATAPSDALGQDTDEPVKNRALSKITSYTHLVGAFARCDHAHKELFEAVAADLVTQVESKEMMIPPGFLVKIIASYARFGYRHSKLLDTLSKEMVTAKIPDEQLLQVQHMMKALEYENDAMLNLFAYRLGNSEVAGKQKA
;
A
#
# COMPACT_ATOMS: atom_id res chain seq x y z
N MET A 1 49.71 -13.72 -1.41
CA MET A 1 48.72 -12.97 -2.21
C MET A 1 47.36 -13.58 -1.97
N SER A 2 46.45 -12.81 -1.35
CA SER A 2 44.98 -12.98 -1.29
C SER A 2 44.48 -12.08 -0.17
N ARG A 3 44.07 -10.86 -0.51
CA ARG A 3 43.44 -9.92 0.43
C ARG A 3 41.93 -10.11 0.35
N THR A 4 41.38 -10.88 1.28
CA THR A 4 39.95 -10.88 1.59
C THR A 4 39.62 -9.58 2.31
N SER A 5 38.99 -8.65 1.58
CA SER A 5 38.41 -7.44 2.15
C SER A 5 37.16 -7.79 2.94
N LEU A 6 37.27 -7.79 4.27
CA LEU A 6 36.14 -7.81 5.19
C LEU A 6 35.48 -6.42 5.15
N CYS A 7 34.39 -6.28 4.39
CA CYS A 7 33.49 -5.13 4.51
C CYS A 7 32.90 -5.13 5.93
N LYS A 8 33.43 -4.24 6.80
CA LYS A 8 32.79 -3.87 8.06
C LYS A 8 31.47 -3.18 7.72
N LEU A 9 30.37 -3.88 7.91
CA LEU A 9 29.03 -3.28 7.97
C LEU A 9 28.99 -2.37 9.20
N HIS A 10 29.30 -1.09 9.01
CA HIS A 10 28.96 -0.06 9.97
C HIS A 10 27.44 0.03 10.00
N LEU A 11 26.83 -0.51 11.06
CA LEU A 11 25.44 -0.28 11.41
C LEU A 11 25.26 1.23 11.63
N ILE A 12 24.81 1.93 10.59
CA ILE A 12 24.36 3.32 10.69
C ILE A 12 23.23 3.32 11.73
N PRO A 13 23.31 4.16 12.78
CA PRO A 13 22.23 4.25 13.76
C PRO A 13 20.94 4.55 13.01
N SER A 14 19.92 3.74 13.29
CA SER A 14 18.56 3.89 12.80
C SER A 14 18.04 5.27 13.22
N HIS A 15 18.36 6.31 12.46
CA HIS A 15 17.70 7.59 12.61
C HIS A 15 16.21 7.30 12.48
N ALA A 16 15.49 7.60 13.56
CA ALA A 16 14.05 7.47 13.62
C ALA A 16 13.51 8.15 12.38
N TRP A 17 13.04 7.34 11.43
CA TRP A 17 12.17 7.81 10.38
C TRP A 17 11.10 8.60 11.10
N LEU A 18 11.13 9.93 10.95
CA LEU A 18 10.08 10.78 11.46
C LEU A 18 8.78 10.12 11.02
N PRO A 19 8.01 9.54 11.96
CA PRO A 19 6.69 9.17 11.56
C PRO A 19 6.05 10.54 11.29
N LEU A 20 5.61 10.78 10.07
CA LEU A 20 4.46 11.65 9.83
C LEU A 20 3.22 10.97 10.48
N SER A 21 3.34 10.62 11.76
CA SER A 21 2.27 10.37 12.68
C SER A 21 1.92 11.74 13.19
N ARG A 22 0.91 12.36 12.56
CA ARG A 22 0.14 13.39 13.22
C ARG A 22 -0.26 12.79 14.58
N HIS A 23 0.34 13.27 15.66
CA HIS A 23 -0.14 13.00 17.01
C HIS A 23 -1.57 13.54 17.08
N VAL A 24 -2.56 12.65 16.93
CA VAL A 24 -3.92 12.96 17.32
C VAL A 24 -3.91 12.87 18.84
N CYS A 25 -3.84 14.03 19.48
CA CYS A 25 -4.03 14.14 20.92
C CYS A 25 -5.51 13.81 21.19
N LEU A 26 -5.80 12.58 21.61
CA LEU A 26 -7.12 12.22 22.13
C LEU A 26 -7.27 12.92 23.48
N ARG A 27 -7.90 14.09 23.48
CA ARG A 27 -8.42 14.70 24.71
C ARG A 27 -9.47 13.77 25.30
N THR A 28 -9.22 13.29 26.51
CA THR A 28 -10.23 12.65 27.36
C THR A 28 -11.30 13.69 27.71
N VAL A 29 -12.47 13.61 27.06
CA VAL A 29 -13.68 14.33 27.49
C VAL A 29 -14.44 13.42 28.44
N GLY A 30 -14.73 13.98 29.62
CA GLY A 30 -15.33 13.29 30.76
C GLY A 30 -16.67 12.63 30.46
N SER A 31 -16.86 11.53 31.19
CA SER A 31 -18.06 10.70 31.25
C SER A 31 -19.32 11.49 31.60
N ARG A 32 -20.39 11.29 30.83
CA ARG A 32 -21.78 11.42 31.31
C ARG A 32 -22.55 10.17 30.89
N ALA A 33 -23.16 9.54 31.88
CA ALA A 33 -24.08 8.43 31.71
C ALA A 33 -25.37 8.89 31.00
N ALA A 34 -25.86 8.10 30.03
CA ALA A 34 -27.28 8.00 29.69
C ALA A 34 -27.58 6.79 28.79
N SER A 35 -28.58 6.03 29.25
CA SER A 35 -29.54 5.10 28.62
C SER A 35 -29.31 4.49 27.24
N THR A 36 -29.56 3.18 27.21
CA THR A 36 -29.85 2.29 26.08
C THR A 36 -31.03 2.77 25.23
N THR A 37 -30.78 3.44 24.11
CA THR A 37 -31.70 3.53 22.95
C THR A 37 -30.93 3.94 21.68
N GLY A 38 -31.02 3.11 20.63
CA GLY A 38 -30.66 3.43 19.22
C GLY A 38 -29.21 3.86 18.90
N ARG A 39 -28.38 2.97 18.34
CA ARG A 39 -27.02 3.30 17.89
C ARG A 39 -27.03 4.06 16.56
N VAL A 40 -26.60 5.32 16.58
CA VAL A 40 -26.56 6.21 15.43
C VAL A 40 -25.20 6.92 15.40
N PHE A 41 -24.51 6.99 14.25
CA PHE A 41 -23.14 7.55 14.13
C PHE A 41 -23.04 8.80 13.26
N ARG A 42 -22.11 9.69 13.63
CA ARG A 42 -21.86 10.97 12.99
C ARG A 42 -20.84 10.75 11.87
N THR A 43 -21.24 10.97 10.62
CA THR A 43 -20.32 10.97 9.48
C THR A 43 -20.09 12.41 9.01
N CYS A 44 -18.87 12.75 8.65
CA CYS A 44 -18.56 14.00 7.94
C CYS A 44 -18.51 13.66 6.45
N LEU A 45 -19.66 13.65 5.78
CA LEU A 45 -19.70 13.60 4.31
C LEU A 45 -19.61 15.03 3.75
N PRO A 46 -18.82 15.27 2.68
CA PRO A 46 -18.84 16.54 1.98
C PRO A 46 -20.03 16.55 0.99
N GLY A 47 -21.06 17.35 1.27
CA GLY A 47 -22.20 17.53 0.36
C GLY A 47 -23.24 18.53 0.88
N ASP A 48 -23.43 19.59 0.09
CA ASP A 48 -24.41 20.68 0.16
C ASP A 48 -24.44 21.60 1.39
N ALA A 49 -24.26 22.89 1.10
CA ALA A 49 -24.18 24.02 2.03
C ALA A 49 -25.45 24.30 2.87
N GLY A 50 -26.43 23.39 2.87
CA GLY A 50 -27.67 23.50 3.64
C GLY A 50 -28.00 22.29 4.52
N THR A 51 -27.28 21.17 4.41
CA THR A 51 -27.66 19.93 5.10
C THR A 51 -26.71 19.68 6.27
N ARG A 52 -27.23 19.76 7.51
CA ARG A 52 -26.49 19.33 8.70
C ARG A 52 -25.96 17.89 8.47
N PRO A 53 -24.74 17.54 8.92
CA PRO A 53 -24.22 16.19 8.76
C PRO A 53 -25.20 15.18 9.35
N GLY A 54 -25.90 14.49 8.45
CA GLY A 54 -26.95 13.54 8.76
C GLY A 54 -26.33 12.25 9.28
N TRP A 55 -26.93 11.70 10.33
CA TRP A 55 -26.45 10.47 10.92
C TRP A 55 -26.80 9.27 10.04
N VAL A 56 -25.86 8.35 9.85
CA VAL A 56 -26.08 7.11 9.09
C VAL A 56 -26.12 5.93 10.09
N PRO A 57 -27.29 5.30 10.32
CA PRO A 57 -27.39 4.15 11.22
C PRO A 57 -26.56 2.97 10.72
N LEU A 58 -25.90 2.22 11.61
CA LEU A 58 -25.16 1.01 11.26
C LEU A 58 -26.01 0.03 10.43
N SER A 59 -27.31 -0.09 10.74
CA SER A 59 -28.29 -0.89 9.98
C SER A 59 -28.33 -0.55 8.49
N SER A 60 -28.12 0.72 8.12
CA SER A 60 -28.06 1.15 6.72
C SER A 60 -26.74 0.78 6.00
N LEU A 61 -25.68 0.44 6.75
CA LEU A 61 -24.43 -0.09 6.19
C LEU A 61 -24.51 -1.60 5.91
N TYR A 62 -25.55 -2.29 6.38
CA TYR A 62 -25.79 -3.71 6.13
C TYR A 62 -26.81 -3.95 4.99
N GLY A 63 -27.02 -2.96 4.11
CA GLY A 63 -28.14 -2.90 3.17
C GLY A 63 -28.43 -4.16 2.34
N GLU A 64 -29.73 -4.34 2.06
CA GLU A 64 -30.49 -5.46 1.46
C GLU A 64 -30.02 -5.97 0.07
N HIS A 65 -28.89 -5.51 -0.46
CA HIS A 65 -28.43 -5.84 -1.81
C HIS A 65 -27.54 -7.09 -1.92
N ALA A 66 -27.34 -7.84 -0.84
CA ALA A 66 -26.50 -9.05 -0.89
C ALA A 66 -27.25 -10.30 -1.40
N GLU A 67 -28.58 -10.27 -1.53
CA GLU A 67 -29.38 -11.46 -1.86
C GLU A 67 -29.94 -11.49 -3.30
N ALA A 68 -29.71 -10.47 -4.12
CA ALA A 68 -30.37 -10.35 -5.44
C ALA A 68 -29.69 -11.11 -6.60
N ALA A 69 -29.05 -12.26 -6.37
CA ALA A 69 -28.34 -12.99 -7.44
C ALA A 69 -28.79 -14.43 -7.68
N ASP A 70 -29.66 -15.02 -6.88
CA ASP A 70 -30.18 -16.37 -7.14
C ASP A 70 -31.60 -16.47 -6.58
N SER A 71 -32.61 -16.40 -7.45
CA SER A 71 -33.95 -17.00 -7.33
C SER A 71 -34.95 -16.21 -8.18
N ALA A 72 -35.16 -16.63 -9.42
CA ALA A 72 -36.31 -16.22 -10.23
C ALA A 72 -37.20 -17.45 -10.44
N GLU A 73 -38.21 -17.61 -9.59
CA GLU A 73 -39.40 -18.41 -9.90
C GLU A 73 -40.66 -17.55 -9.70
N PRO A 74 -41.65 -17.62 -10.61
CA PRO A 74 -42.92 -16.96 -10.42
C PRO A 74 -44.00 -17.95 -9.96
N ALA A 75 -44.76 -17.61 -8.92
CA ALA A 75 -46.17 -18.02 -8.85
C ALA A 75 -46.97 -17.25 -7.78
N ASP A 76 -48.11 -16.76 -8.24
CA ASP A 76 -49.45 -16.74 -7.65
C ASP A 76 -49.75 -16.03 -6.31
N THR A 77 -50.51 -14.96 -6.49
CA THR A 77 -51.39 -14.27 -5.56
C THR A 77 -52.45 -15.15 -4.92
N THR A 78 -52.49 -15.22 -3.58
CA THR A 78 -53.75 -15.17 -2.81
C THR A 78 -53.54 -14.74 -1.35
N SER A 79 -54.47 -13.90 -0.88
CA SER A 79 -54.94 -13.73 0.50
C SER A 79 -53.99 -13.10 1.55
N TYR A 80 -54.29 -11.84 1.88
CA TYR A 80 -53.76 -11.06 2.99
C TYR A 80 -54.58 -11.34 4.26
N ASP A 81 -53.93 -11.88 5.30
CA ASP A 81 -54.30 -11.64 6.69
C ASP A 81 -53.06 -11.17 7.46
N ALA A 82 -53.23 -10.00 8.08
CA ALA A 82 -52.20 -9.15 8.62
C ALA A 82 -51.93 -9.48 10.09
N GLU A 83 -50.78 -10.12 10.38
CA GLU A 83 -50.10 -10.04 11.67
C GLU A 83 -48.65 -10.58 11.54
N LYS A 84 -47.87 -10.02 10.62
CA LYS A 84 -46.42 -10.32 10.53
C LYS A 84 -45.65 -9.37 11.45
N GLY A 85 -45.43 -9.81 12.68
CA GLY A 85 -44.36 -9.29 13.53
C GLY A 85 -43.01 -9.52 12.83
N THR A 86 -42.52 -8.52 12.10
CA THR A 86 -41.18 -8.50 11.52
C THR A 86 -40.17 -8.49 12.67
N LYS A 87 -39.76 -9.69 13.10
CA LYS A 87 -38.51 -9.88 13.83
C LYS A 87 -37.40 -9.41 12.90
N HIS A 88 -37.07 -8.11 12.96
CA HIS A 88 -35.87 -7.55 12.36
C HIS A 88 -34.67 -8.17 13.07
N GLY A 89 -34.32 -9.39 12.67
CA GLY A 89 -33.03 -9.98 13.00
C GLY A 89 -31.97 -9.01 12.54
N SER A 90 -31.04 -8.66 13.44
CA SER A 90 -29.91 -7.82 13.07
C SER A 90 -29.21 -8.47 11.88
N PRO A 91 -28.98 -7.76 10.76
CA PRO A 91 -28.34 -8.34 9.59
C PRO A 91 -27.00 -8.97 9.98
N THR A 92 -26.85 -10.25 9.69
CA THR A 92 -25.68 -11.06 10.06
C THR A 92 -24.67 -11.06 8.91
N ILE A 93 -23.39 -10.82 9.21
CA ILE A 93 -22.31 -10.94 8.24
C ILE A 93 -21.93 -12.43 8.14
N ASN A 94 -22.25 -13.05 7.00
CA ASN A 94 -22.08 -14.49 6.77
C ASN A 94 -21.11 -14.81 5.63
N THR A 95 -20.64 -13.82 4.85
CA THR A 95 -19.69 -14.05 3.75
C THR A 95 -18.48 -13.10 3.79
N PRO A 96 -17.31 -13.52 3.26
CA PRO A 96 -16.15 -12.64 3.11
C PRO A 96 -16.44 -11.35 2.33
N ASN A 97 -17.32 -11.41 1.34
CA ASN A 97 -17.73 -10.24 0.55
C ASN A 97 -18.51 -9.24 1.41
N GLN A 98 -19.37 -9.69 2.31
CA GLN A 98 -20.06 -8.82 3.26
C GLN A 98 -19.08 -8.19 4.26
N VAL A 99 -18.10 -8.95 4.78
CA VAL A 99 -17.03 -8.40 5.63
C VAL A 99 -16.29 -7.28 4.89
N LEU A 100 -15.86 -7.53 3.66
CA LEU A 100 -15.16 -6.54 2.84
C LEU A 100 -16.04 -5.34 2.50
N PHE A 101 -17.32 -5.56 2.21
CA PHE A 101 -18.26 -4.47 1.94
C PHE A 101 -18.35 -3.51 3.13
N VAL A 102 -18.59 -4.04 4.33
CA VAL A 102 -18.66 -3.24 5.56
C VAL A 102 -17.31 -2.58 5.85
N ALA A 103 -16.19 -3.28 5.68
CA ALA A 103 -14.85 -2.73 5.87
C ALA A 103 -14.54 -1.58 4.89
N ARG A 104 -14.88 -1.73 3.61
CA ARG A 104 -14.74 -0.67 2.58
C ARG A 104 -15.59 0.54 2.90
N LYS A 105 -16.85 0.34 3.33
CA LYS A 105 -17.75 1.42 3.73
C LYS A 105 -17.22 2.13 4.98
N GLY A 106 -16.80 1.38 5.99
CA GLY A 106 -16.16 1.90 7.19
C GLY A 106 -14.93 2.76 6.87
N LEU A 107 -14.06 2.29 5.97
CA LEU A 107 -12.91 3.06 5.50
C LEU A 107 -13.32 4.33 4.74
N ARG A 108 -14.27 4.24 3.80
CA ARG A 108 -14.76 5.37 3.00
C ARG A 108 -15.35 6.47 3.88
N CYS A 109 -16.13 6.07 4.89
CA CYS A 109 -16.77 6.97 5.85
C CYS A 109 -15.86 7.34 7.04
N GLN A 110 -14.60 6.88 7.06
CA GLN A 110 -13.64 7.10 8.15
C GLN A 110 -14.20 6.75 9.54
N VAL A 111 -14.86 5.60 9.66
CA VAL A 111 -15.41 5.13 10.92
C VAL A 111 -14.30 4.54 11.79
N PHE A 112 -14.00 5.17 12.92
CA PHE A 112 -12.97 4.73 13.88
C PHE A 112 -13.52 3.96 15.09
N ASP A 113 -14.74 3.42 14.98
CA ASP A 113 -15.36 2.64 16.05
C ASP A 113 -14.61 1.32 16.28
N THR A 114 -13.92 1.22 17.42
CA THR A 114 -13.13 0.04 17.79
C THR A 114 -13.98 -1.22 17.88
N LYS A 115 -15.25 -1.11 18.30
CA LYS A 115 -16.14 -2.25 18.41
C LYS A 115 -16.49 -2.81 17.04
N LEU A 116 -16.84 -1.95 16.08
CA LEU A 116 -17.09 -2.35 14.70
C LEU A 116 -15.90 -3.11 14.10
N TRP A 117 -14.68 -2.58 14.25
CA TRP A 117 -13.49 -3.23 13.70
C TRP A 117 -13.11 -4.52 14.44
N GLN A 118 -13.44 -4.63 15.72
CA GLN A 118 -13.31 -5.88 16.48
C GLN A 118 -14.31 -6.94 16.00
N ASP A 119 -15.57 -6.54 15.78
CA ASP A 119 -16.62 -7.42 15.26
C ASP A 119 -16.28 -7.90 13.83
N LEU A 120 -15.77 -7.01 12.97
CA LEU A 120 -15.26 -7.38 11.64
C LEU A 120 -14.08 -8.34 11.71
N TYR A 121 -13.16 -8.12 12.65
CA TYR A 121 -12.04 -9.04 12.86
C TYR A 121 -12.53 -10.41 13.31
N GLN A 122 -13.45 -10.49 14.28
CA GLN A 122 -14.02 -11.75 14.74
C GLN A 122 -14.71 -12.51 13.61
N ARG A 123 -15.51 -11.82 12.79
CA ARG A 123 -16.12 -12.42 11.59
C ARG A 123 -15.11 -12.87 10.55
N THR A 124 -14.00 -12.15 10.43
CA THR A 124 -12.89 -12.56 9.55
C THR A 124 -12.26 -13.86 10.02
N VAL A 125 -12.10 -14.06 11.34
CA VAL A 125 -11.58 -15.32 11.91
C VAL A 125 -12.53 -16.47 11.60
N GLU A 126 -13.82 -16.29 11.85
CA GLU A 126 -14.86 -17.30 11.59
C GLU A 126 -14.96 -17.70 10.11
N LEU A 127 -14.80 -16.74 9.21
CA LEU A 127 -14.91 -16.94 7.77
C LEU A 127 -13.56 -17.18 7.08
N SER A 128 -12.47 -17.37 7.85
CA SER A 128 -11.11 -17.26 7.32
C SER A 128 -10.79 -18.19 6.15
N ASP A 129 -11.31 -19.41 6.17
CA ASP A 129 -11.08 -20.41 5.11
C ASP A 129 -11.84 -20.11 3.80
N HIS A 130 -12.79 -19.18 3.83
CA HIS A 130 -13.60 -18.79 2.66
C HIS A 130 -13.02 -17.59 1.91
N PHE A 131 -12.02 -16.91 2.48
CA PHE A 131 -11.40 -15.74 1.86
C PHE A 131 -10.47 -16.14 0.70
N GLN A 132 -10.68 -15.51 -0.44
CA GLN A 132 -9.75 -15.57 -1.57
C GLN A 132 -8.47 -14.77 -1.28
N PRO A 133 -7.32 -15.11 -1.89
CA PRO A 133 -6.06 -14.41 -1.64
C PRO A 133 -6.12 -12.89 -1.82
N ARG A 134 -6.81 -12.40 -2.87
CA ARG A 134 -6.99 -10.95 -3.10
C ARG A 134 -7.82 -10.29 -2.00
N GLN A 135 -8.84 -10.97 -1.48
CA GLN A 135 -9.69 -10.48 -0.41
C GLN A 135 -8.90 -10.30 0.89
N TRP A 136 -7.97 -11.21 1.19
CA TRP A 136 -7.04 -11.06 2.32
C TRP A 136 -6.14 -9.82 2.19
N VAL A 137 -5.52 -9.62 1.03
CA VAL A 137 -4.67 -8.45 0.76
C VAL A 137 -5.45 -7.16 0.96
N GLU A 138 -6.66 -7.09 0.40
CA GLU A 138 -7.52 -5.93 0.53
C GLU A 138 -7.93 -5.67 1.98
N LEU A 139 -8.36 -6.70 2.71
CA LEU A 139 -8.77 -6.56 4.09
C LEU A 139 -7.62 -6.04 4.96
N VAL A 140 -6.43 -6.65 4.87
CA VAL A 140 -5.24 -6.21 5.59
C VAL A 140 -4.90 -4.76 5.24
N HIS A 141 -5.02 -4.39 3.96
CA HIS A 141 -4.79 -3.03 3.51
C HIS A 141 -5.82 -2.03 4.06
N ILE A 142 -7.09 -2.41 4.15
CA ILE A 142 -8.14 -1.60 4.76
C ILE A 142 -7.82 -1.34 6.24
N PHE A 143 -7.47 -2.38 7.00
CA PHE A 143 -7.06 -2.25 8.40
C PHE A 143 -5.86 -1.31 8.55
N LYS A 144 -4.85 -1.44 7.67
CA LYS A 144 -3.72 -0.51 7.60
C LYS A 144 -4.15 0.94 7.36
N ARG A 145 -5.09 1.17 6.42
CA ARG A 145 -5.55 2.54 6.10
C ARG A 145 -6.36 3.20 7.20
N ILE A 146 -7.19 2.43 7.92
CA ILE A 146 -7.94 2.94 9.09
C ILE A 146 -7.08 3.02 10.35
N LYS A 147 -5.85 2.46 10.33
CA LYS A 147 -4.88 2.44 11.42
C LYS A 147 -5.34 1.65 12.65
N VAL A 148 -6.20 0.65 12.46
CA VAL A 148 -6.62 -0.27 13.52
C VAL A 148 -5.70 -1.48 13.52
N ARG A 149 -4.94 -1.67 14.60
CA ARG A 149 -4.00 -2.77 14.73
C ARG A 149 -4.70 -4.00 15.31
N GLN A 150 -4.78 -5.07 14.51
CA GLN A 150 -5.20 -6.40 14.96
C GLN A 150 -4.06 -7.38 14.72
N GLY A 151 -3.28 -7.70 15.76
CA GLY A 151 -2.09 -8.55 15.63
C GLY A 151 -2.42 -9.93 15.05
N GLY A 152 -3.53 -10.51 15.49
CA GLY A 152 -4.01 -11.80 14.99
C GLY A 152 -4.38 -11.79 13.50
N LEU A 153 -4.80 -10.64 12.94
CA LEU A 153 -5.15 -10.52 11.52
C LEU A 153 -3.93 -10.74 10.62
N LEU A 154 -2.77 -10.19 10.98
CA LEU A 154 -1.54 -10.33 10.18
C LEU A 154 -1.03 -11.78 10.20
N ASN A 155 -1.08 -12.42 11.37
CA ASN A 155 -0.73 -13.84 11.52
C ASN A 155 -1.68 -14.75 10.72
N LEU A 156 -2.97 -14.43 10.71
CA LEU A 156 -3.99 -15.18 9.97
C LEU A 156 -3.80 -15.01 8.46
N ALA A 157 -3.64 -13.77 7.99
CA ALA A 157 -3.35 -13.49 6.59
C ALA A 157 -2.05 -14.15 6.12
N THR A 158 -1.00 -14.19 6.96
CA THR A 158 0.25 -14.88 6.64
C THR A 158 0.00 -16.38 6.41
N ARG A 159 -0.70 -17.05 7.33
CA ARG A 159 -1.03 -18.48 7.21
C ARG A 159 -1.83 -18.79 5.94
N GLN A 160 -2.83 -17.96 5.64
CA GLN A 160 -3.72 -18.17 4.49
C GLN A 160 -3.04 -17.80 3.15
N LEU A 161 -2.09 -16.87 3.13
CA LEU A 161 -1.49 -16.38 1.88
C LEU A 161 -0.16 -17.04 1.51
N LEU A 162 0.58 -17.64 2.46
CA LEU A 162 1.97 -18.05 2.23
C LEU A 162 2.15 -18.96 1.00
N TYR A 163 1.19 -19.84 0.75
CA TYR A 163 1.19 -20.79 -0.38
C TYR A 163 0.42 -20.31 -1.62
N HIS A 164 -0.14 -19.11 -1.59
CA HIS A 164 -0.99 -18.57 -2.65
C HIS A 164 -0.51 -17.23 -3.22
N LEU A 165 0.69 -16.77 -2.84
CA LEU A 165 1.27 -15.52 -3.34
C LEU A 165 1.46 -15.49 -4.86
N GLU A 166 1.66 -16.65 -5.49
CA GLU A 166 1.79 -16.77 -6.95
C GLU A 166 0.52 -16.34 -7.71
N ARG A 167 -0.64 -16.30 -7.04
CA ARG A 167 -1.92 -15.84 -7.63
C ARG A 167 -2.14 -14.33 -7.51
N LEU A 168 -1.34 -13.64 -6.70
CA LEU A 168 -1.49 -12.21 -6.44
C LEU A 168 -0.76 -11.38 -7.50
N SER A 169 -1.33 -10.24 -7.91
CA SER A 169 -0.65 -9.31 -8.81
C SER A 169 0.55 -8.62 -8.14
N LEU A 170 1.42 -7.95 -8.92
CA LEU A 170 2.48 -7.11 -8.34
C LEU A 170 1.91 -6.02 -7.43
N GLU A 171 0.78 -5.42 -7.82
CA GLU A 171 0.08 -4.43 -7.01
C GLU A 171 -0.38 -5.02 -5.68
N ASP A 172 -1.00 -6.20 -5.69
CA ASP A 172 -1.44 -6.90 -4.49
C ASP A 172 -0.27 -7.22 -3.54
N LEU A 173 0.83 -7.76 -4.09
CA LEU A 173 2.04 -8.08 -3.32
C LEU A 173 2.64 -6.82 -2.68
N SER A 174 2.69 -5.70 -3.41
CA SER A 174 3.18 -4.43 -2.89
C SER A 174 2.27 -3.86 -1.78
N LYS A 175 0.95 -3.95 -1.93
CA LYS A 175 -0.02 -3.53 -0.91
C LYS A 175 0.11 -4.37 0.35
N LEU A 176 0.31 -5.67 0.20
CA LEU A 176 0.50 -6.60 1.31
C LEU A 176 1.79 -6.28 2.07
N ALA A 177 2.93 -6.20 1.36
CA ALA A 177 4.22 -5.87 1.94
C ALA A 177 4.19 -4.51 2.66
N LEU A 178 3.62 -3.48 2.01
CA LEU A 178 3.44 -2.16 2.59
C LEU A 178 2.58 -2.17 3.86
N SER A 179 1.54 -3.02 3.90
CA SER A 179 0.68 -3.13 5.07
C SER A 179 1.39 -3.84 6.23
N PHE A 180 2.17 -4.88 5.95
CA PHE A 180 3.01 -5.54 6.95
C PHE A 180 4.08 -4.59 7.50
N ALA A 181 4.76 -3.85 6.63
CA ALA A 181 5.75 -2.86 7.03
C ALA A 181 5.17 -1.70 7.84
N TYR A 182 3.94 -1.27 7.54
CA TYR A 182 3.25 -0.26 8.35
C TYR A 182 3.13 -0.68 9.82
N TYR A 183 2.79 -1.94 10.06
CA TYR A 183 2.67 -2.53 11.40
C TYR A 183 3.98 -3.06 11.97
N GLN A 184 5.10 -2.88 11.26
CA GLN A 184 6.42 -3.45 11.61
C GLN A 184 6.36 -4.98 11.80
N TYR A 185 5.50 -5.65 11.03
CA TYR A 185 5.35 -7.10 11.06
C TYR A 185 6.42 -7.74 10.19
N ARG A 186 7.48 -8.24 10.84
CA ARG A 186 8.72 -8.74 10.20
C ARG A 186 8.72 -10.27 10.06
N HIS A 187 7.76 -10.81 9.33
CA HIS A 187 7.70 -12.26 9.10
C HIS A 187 8.63 -12.67 7.95
N THR A 188 9.86 -13.08 8.28
CA THR A 188 10.97 -13.38 7.34
C THR A 188 10.52 -14.26 6.16
N ALA A 189 9.96 -15.43 6.43
CA ALA A 189 9.54 -16.36 5.37
C ALA A 189 8.46 -15.79 4.42
N MET A 190 7.67 -14.82 4.88
CA MET A 190 6.69 -14.16 4.01
C MET A 190 7.39 -13.17 3.09
N PHE A 191 8.29 -12.35 3.62
CA PHE A 191 9.05 -11.39 2.82
C PHE A 191 9.96 -12.11 1.80
N ASP A 192 10.62 -13.19 2.19
CA ASP A 192 11.39 -14.03 1.26
C ASP A 192 10.50 -14.58 0.16
N ARG A 193 9.33 -15.15 0.51
CA ARG A 193 8.42 -15.69 -0.51
C ARG A 193 7.87 -14.61 -1.45
N ILE A 194 7.56 -13.41 -0.94
CA ILE A 194 7.18 -12.26 -1.80
C ILE A 194 8.32 -11.92 -2.75
N ALA A 195 9.56 -11.86 -2.25
CA ALA A 195 10.73 -11.55 -3.05
C ALA A 195 10.96 -12.59 -4.15
N ASP A 196 10.86 -13.88 -3.83
CA ASP A 196 11.00 -14.98 -4.79
C ASP A 196 9.96 -14.90 -5.90
N VAL A 197 8.70 -14.68 -5.56
CA VAL A 197 7.61 -14.57 -6.54
C VAL A 197 7.84 -13.39 -7.50
N VAL A 198 8.18 -12.21 -6.97
CA VAL A 198 8.42 -11.02 -7.80
C VAL A 198 9.66 -11.20 -8.66
N THR A 199 10.76 -11.68 -8.09
CA THR A 199 12.04 -11.86 -8.81
C THR A 199 11.88 -12.92 -9.91
N THR A 200 11.18 -14.02 -9.64
CA THR A 200 10.90 -15.08 -10.63
C THR A 200 10.06 -14.55 -11.80
N ARG A 201 9.04 -13.73 -11.52
CA ARG A 201 8.23 -13.09 -12.57
C ARG A 201 9.05 -12.16 -13.43
N LEU A 202 9.89 -11.32 -12.84
CA LEU A 202 10.76 -10.40 -13.57
C LEU A 202 11.78 -11.13 -14.44
N ARG A 203 12.36 -12.23 -13.95
CA ARG A 203 13.24 -13.09 -14.75
C ARG A 203 12.50 -13.69 -15.95
N ARG A 204 11.25 -14.14 -15.75
CA ARG A 204 10.43 -14.70 -16.84
C ARG A 204 10.07 -13.64 -17.89
N GLU A 205 9.68 -12.44 -17.47
CA GLU A 205 9.37 -11.32 -18.38
C GLU A 205 10.59 -10.99 -19.26
N LYS A 206 11.79 -10.87 -18.67
CA LYS A 206 13.04 -10.63 -19.42
C LYS A 206 13.38 -11.72 -20.44
N LEU A 207 13.11 -12.98 -20.13
CA LEU A 207 13.34 -14.08 -21.07
C LEU A 207 12.37 -14.04 -22.25
N GLN A 208 11.12 -13.62 -22.02
CA GLN A 208 10.10 -13.51 -23.07
C GLN A 208 10.40 -12.32 -24.01
N GLU A 209 10.84 -11.19 -23.49
CA GLU A 209 11.25 -10.02 -24.29
C GLU A 209 12.38 -10.35 -25.28
N GLY A 210 13.31 -11.24 -24.90
CA GLY A 210 14.38 -11.71 -25.77
C GLY A 210 13.94 -12.62 -26.92
N HIS A 211 12.81 -13.32 -26.80
CA HIS A 211 12.33 -14.26 -27.83
C HIS A 211 11.40 -13.60 -28.85
N VAL A 212 10.64 -12.56 -28.46
CA VAL A 212 9.71 -11.86 -29.36
C VAL A 212 10.44 -10.95 -30.37
N ALA A 213 11.71 -10.61 -30.13
CA ALA A 213 12.53 -9.88 -31.11
C ALA A 213 12.93 -10.72 -32.35
N ALA A 214 12.67 -12.03 -32.37
CA ALA A 214 13.06 -12.93 -33.46
C ALA A 214 11.89 -13.45 -34.32
N THR A 215 10.64 -13.10 -34.01
CA THR A 215 9.48 -13.55 -34.80
C THR A 215 8.38 -12.48 -34.84
N ALA A 216 8.06 -12.03 -36.06
CA ALA A 216 6.95 -11.14 -36.38
C ALA A 216 5.57 -11.77 -36.01
N PRO A 217 4.48 -10.98 -36.02
CA PRO A 217 3.41 -11.07 -35.03
C PRO A 217 2.52 -12.29 -35.26
N SER A 218 2.24 -13.02 -34.18
CA SER A 218 1.18 -14.00 -34.13
C SER A 218 0.09 -13.48 -33.19
N ASP A 219 -1.09 -13.29 -33.75
CA ASP A 219 -2.34 -12.97 -33.07
C ASP A 219 -2.56 -13.91 -31.88
N ALA A 220 -2.44 -13.37 -30.67
CA ALA A 220 -2.82 -14.08 -29.45
C ALA A 220 -3.59 -13.15 -28.52
N LEU A 221 -4.91 -13.31 -28.60
CA LEU A 221 -5.96 -12.96 -27.64
C LEU A 221 -5.44 -12.66 -26.22
N GLY A 222 -5.24 -11.38 -25.93
CA GLY A 222 -4.94 -10.88 -24.59
C GLY A 222 -5.89 -9.74 -24.28
N GLN A 223 -6.93 -10.05 -23.52
CA GLN A 223 -7.84 -9.15 -22.80
C GLN A 223 -7.45 -7.65 -22.88
N ASP A 224 -8.04 -6.95 -23.84
CA ASP A 224 -8.05 -5.49 -23.93
C ASP A 224 -8.79 -4.93 -22.71
N THR A 225 -8.04 -4.69 -21.63
CA THR A 225 -8.38 -3.56 -20.78
C THR A 225 -7.69 -2.35 -21.39
N ASP A 226 -8.49 -1.52 -22.06
CA ASP A 226 -8.17 -0.23 -22.70
C ASP A 226 -7.73 0.83 -21.66
N GLU A 227 -6.81 0.45 -20.77
CA GLU A 227 -6.17 1.34 -19.82
C GLU A 227 -4.99 1.99 -20.54
N PRO A 228 -4.93 3.32 -20.62
CA PRO A 228 -3.89 4.00 -21.37
C PRO A 228 -2.52 3.59 -20.80
N VAL A 229 -1.59 3.20 -21.67
CA VAL A 229 -0.25 2.66 -21.35
C VAL A 229 0.46 3.43 -20.21
N LYS A 230 0.25 4.75 -20.13
CA LYS A 230 0.75 5.64 -19.07
C LYS A 230 0.34 5.24 -17.65
N ASN A 231 -0.87 4.75 -17.46
CA ASN A 231 -1.35 4.30 -16.15
C ASN A 231 -0.65 3.01 -15.70
N ARG A 232 -0.24 2.16 -16.64
CA ARG A 232 0.47 0.91 -16.36
C ARG A 232 1.88 1.16 -15.83
N ALA A 233 2.65 2.04 -16.47
CA ALA A 233 4.01 2.37 -16.03
C ALA A 233 4.02 2.98 -14.62
N LEU A 234 3.11 3.93 -14.34
CA LEU A 234 2.98 4.49 -12.99
C LEU A 234 2.56 3.45 -11.96
N SER A 235 1.61 2.58 -12.31
CA SER A 235 1.16 1.51 -11.40
C SER A 235 2.31 0.58 -11.02
N LYS A 236 3.17 0.20 -12.00
CA LYS A 236 4.40 -0.55 -11.75
C LYS A 236 5.36 0.21 -10.84
N ILE A 237 5.70 1.47 -11.15
CA ILE A 237 6.60 2.30 -10.33
C ILE A 237 6.06 2.44 -8.90
N THR A 238 4.76 2.65 -8.74
CA THR A 238 4.09 2.75 -7.44
C THR A 238 4.24 1.45 -6.66
N SER A 239 3.97 0.32 -7.32
CA SER A 239 4.06 -1.00 -6.71
C SER A 239 5.48 -1.32 -6.29
N TYR A 240 6.49 -1.05 -7.12
CA TYR A 240 7.89 -1.23 -6.74
C TYR A 240 8.31 -0.32 -5.61
N THR A 241 7.93 0.97 -5.66
CA THR A 241 8.25 1.92 -4.58
C THR A 241 7.69 1.44 -3.24
N HIS A 242 6.45 0.95 -3.23
CA HIS A 242 5.85 0.36 -2.04
C HIS A 242 6.55 -0.93 -1.60
N LEU A 243 6.93 -1.78 -2.55
CA LEU A 243 7.60 -3.04 -2.28
C LEU A 243 8.99 -2.82 -1.66
N VAL A 244 9.90 -2.10 -2.34
CA VAL A 244 11.26 -1.87 -1.83
C VAL A 244 11.25 -1.04 -0.55
N GLY A 245 10.32 -0.07 -0.44
CA GLY A 245 10.12 0.70 0.78
C GLY A 245 9.63 -0.15 1.95
N ALA A 246 8.79 -1.16 1.69
CA ALA A 246 8.35 -2.11 2.72
C ALA A 246 9.51 -2.97 3.22
N PHE A 247 10.34 -3.50 2.31
CA PHE A 247 11.52 -4.30 2.67
C PHE A 247 12.51 -3.46 3.49
N ALA A 248 12.84 -2.25 3.04
CA ALA A 248 13.71 -1.32 3.77
C ALA A 248 13.17 -0.98 5.17
N ARG A 249 11.86 -0.71 5.28
CA ARG A 249 11.22 -0.39 6.57
C ARG A 249 11.18 -1.58 7.53
N CYS A 250 11.02 -2.80 7.01
CA CYS A 250 11.09 -4.03 7.80
C CYS A 250 12.51 -4.48 8.11
N ASP A 251 13.54 -3.80 7.59
CA ASP A 251 14.94 -4.20 7.66
C ASP A 251 15.22 -5.59 7.06
N HIS A 252 14.46 -5.93 6.01
CA HIS A 252 14.56 -7.21 5.31
C HIS A 252 15.39 -7.04 4.04
N ALA A 253 16.68 -7.31 4.13
CA ALA A 253 17.62 -7.19 3.02
C ALA A 253 17.44 -8.35 2.03
N HIS A 254 17.10 -8.06 0.77
CA HIS A 254 16.97 -9.07 -0.28
C HIS A 254 17.61 -8.59 -1.59
N LYS A 255 18.93 -8.81 -1.75
CA LYS A 255 19.73 -8.22 -2.82
C LYS A 255 19.18 -8.52 -4.22
N GLU A 256 18.82 -9.77 -4.50
CA GLU A 256 18.31 -10.18 -5.82
C GLU A 256 17.01 -9.46 -6.21
N LEU A 257 16.15 -9.17 -5.23
CA LEU A 257 14.89 -8.46 -5.47
C LEU A 257 15.18 -7.01 -5.82
N PHE A 258 16.06 -6.36 -5.05
CA PHE A 258 16.46 -4.99 -5.31
C PHE A 258 17.14 -4.85 -6.68
N GLU A 259 18.02 -5.79 -7.07
CA GLU A 259 18.64 -5.77 -8.40
C GLU A 259 17.61 -5.98 -9.53
N ALA A 260 16.69 -6.95 -9.38
CA ALA A 260 15.66 -7.20 -10.37
C ALA A 260 14.71 -5.99 -10.54
N VAL A 261 14.28 -5.40 -9.43
CA VAL A 261 13.41 -4.21 -9.42
C VAL A 261 14.15 -2.98 -9.93
N ALA A 262 15.44 -2.80 -9.63
CA ALA A 262 16.24 -1.69 -10.16
C ALA A 262 16.27 -1.70 -11.67
N ALA A 263 16.50 -2.87 -12.27
CA ALA A 263 16.55 -3.02 -13.71
C ALA A 263 15.21 -2.67 -14.38
N ASP A 264 14.08 -3.16 -13.87
CA ASP A 264 12.76 -2.82 -14.43
C ASP A 264 12.41 -1.35 -14.18
N LEU A 265 12.68 -0.80 -12.99
CA LEU A 265 12.47 0.63 -12.70
C LEU A 265 13.21 1.52 -13.69
N VAL A 266 14.47 1.22 -14.02
CA VAL A 266 15.24 1.97 -15.02
C VAL A 266 14.50 1.98 -16.36
N THR A 267 14.03 0.84 -16.84
CA THR A 267 13.25 0.75 -18.09
C THR A 267 11.95 1.57 -18.01
N GLN A 268 11.22 1.50 -16.89
CA GLN A 268 9.97 2.24 -16.72
C GLN A 268 10.18 3.76 -16.61
N VAL A 269 11.32 4.22 -16.07
CA VAL A 269 11.64 5.66 -16.00
C VAL A 269 12.16 6.17 -17.34
N GLU A 270 13.02 5.39 -18.01
CA GLU A 270 13.64 5.76 -19.30
C GLU A 270 12.64 5.84 -20.44
N SER A 271 11.48 5.18 -20.35
CA SER A 271 10.42 5.28 -21.37
C SER A 271 9.89 6.71 -21.53
N LYS A 272 10.14 7.61 -20.56
CA LYS A 272 9.71 9.03 -20.55
C LYS A 272 8.20 9.23 -20.74
N GLU A 273 7.41 8.18 -20.56
CA GLU A 273 5.97 8.23 -20.76
C GLU A 273 5.26 9.05 -19.68
N MET A 274 5.91 9.26 -18.52
CA MET A 274 5.35 10.04 -17.43
C MET A 274 6.37 10.62 -16.44
N MET A 275 5.98 11.72 -15.77
CA MET A 275 6.72 12.27 -14.62
C MET A 275 6.46 11.46 -13.34
N ILE A 276 7.53 11.10 -12.65
CA ILE A 276 7.45 10.36 -11.38
C ILE A 276 7.18 11.34 -10.23
N PRO A 277 6.24 11.04 -9.32
CA PRO A 277 6.02 11.85 -8.14
C PRO A 277 7.32 12.03 -7.33
N PRO A 278 7.71 13.25 -6.92
CA PRO A 278 8.97 13.52 -6.24
C PRO A 278 9.18 12.65 -4.98
N GLY A 279 8.09 12.42 -4.22
CA GLY A 279 8.13 11.57 -3.03
C GLY A 279 8.42 10.09 -3.32
N PHE A 280 8.26 9.60 -4.54
CA PHE A 280 8.66 8.24 -4.92
C PHE A 280 10.16 8.17 -5.20
N LEU A 281 10.73 9.17 -5.88
CA LEU A 281 12.18 9.26 -6.12
C LEU A 281 12.96 9.17 -4.80
N VAL A 282 12.58 9.99 -3.82
CA VAL A 282 13.20 10.02 -2.49
C VAL A 282 13.04 8.67 -1.78
N LYS A 283 11.86 8.05 -1.84
CA LYS A 283 11.60 6.74 -1.20
C LYS A 283 12.41 5.61 -1.82
N ILE A 284 12.55 5.59 -3.14
CA ILE A 284 13.36 4.59 -3.83
C ILE A 284 14.80 4.74 -3.37
N ILE A 285 15.40 5.93 -3.48
CA ILE A 285 16.80 6.17 -3.04
C ILE A 285 16.99 5.76 -1.58
N ALA A 286 16.07 6.15 -0.70
CA ALA A 286 16.15 5.80 0.71
C ALA A 286 16.10 4.29 0.96
N SER A 287 15.32 3.55 0.16
CA SER A 287 15.21 2.09 0.28
C SER A 287 16.52 1.39 -0.10
N TYR A 288 17.21 1.88 -1.14
CA TYR A 288 18.51 1.34 -1.57
C TYR A 288 19.63 1.76 -0.61
N ALA A 289 19.64 3.03 -0.19
CA ALA A 289 20.58 3.56 0.79
C ALA A 289 20.53 2.82 2.12
N ARG A 290 19.35 2.38 2.56
CA ARG A 290 19.16 1.62 3.81
C ARG A 290 20.05 0.38 3.88
N PHE A 291 20.26 -0.31 2.76
CA PHE A 291 21.04 -1.55 2.69
C PHE A 291 22.42 -1.36 2.03
N GLY A 292 22.81 -0.12 1.70
CA GLY A 292 24.05 0.15 0.97
C GLY A 292 24.03 -0.38 -0.48
N TYR A 293 22.85 -0.58 -1.06
CA TYR A 293 22.74 -1.11 -2.43
C TYR A 293 22.98 -0.01 -3.46
N ARG A 294 24.21 0.04 -3.98
CA ARG A 294 24.61 0.99 -5.02
C ARG A 294 24.32 0.42 -6.41
N HIS A 295 23.15 0.74 -6.96
CA HIS A 295 22.82 0.43 -8.35
C HIS A 295 23.02 1.67 -9.23
N SER A 296 24.24 1.88 -9.75
CA SER A 296 24.66 3.11 -10.43
C SER A 296 23.68 3.57 -11.52
N LYS A 297 23.26 2.67 -12.43
CA LYS A 297 22.31 3.02 -13.50
C LYS A 297 20.97 3.52 -12.96
N LEU A 298 20.47 2.94 -11.86
CA LEU A 298 19.22 3.39 -11.25
C LEU A 298 19.41 4.76 -10.62
N LEU A 299 20.49 4.96 -9.87
CA LEU A 299 20.80 6.23 -9.23
C LEU A 299 21.02 7.34 -10.27
N ASP A 300 21.68 7.05 -11.39
CA ASP A 300 21.85 7.99 -12.52
C ASP A 300 20.49 8.37 -13.12
N THR A 301 19.62 7.39 -13.37
CA THR A 301 18.29 7.62 -13.94
C THR A 301 17.39 8.41 -13.00
N LEU A 302 17.36 8.08 -11.70
CA LEU A 302 16.60 8.84 -10.69
C LEU A 302 17.17 10.26 -10.51
N SER A 303 18.49 10.43 -10.56
CA SER A 303 19.14 11.73 -10.45
C SER A 303 18.69 12.69 -11.55
N LYS A 304 18.57 12.21 -12.80
CA LYS A 304 18.06 13.01 -13.92
C LYS A 304 16.63 13.47 -13.67
N GLU A 305 15.76 12.58 -13.19
CA GLU A 305 14.36 12.93 -12.85
C GLU A 305 14.28 13.90 -11.67
N MET A 306 15.19 13.79 -10.70
CA MET A 306 15.22 14.68 -9.53
C MET A 306 15.52 16.14 -9.89
N VAL A 307 16.31 16.39 -10.95
CA VAL A 307 16.65 17.76 -11.40
C VAL A 307 15.40 18.53 -11.81
N THR A 308 14.42 17.87 -12.41
CA THR A 308 13.17 18.49 -12.86
C THR A 308 12.05 18.39 -11.81
N ALA A 309 12.19 17.49 -10.84
CA ALA A 309 11.21 17.28 -9.78
C ALA A 309 11.20 18.42 -8.74
N LYS A 310 10.00 18.88 -8.37
CA LYS A 310 9.79 19.84 -7.27
C LYS A 310 9.93 19.15 -5.90
N ILE A 311 11.17 18.85 -5.50
CA ILE A 311 11.50 18.24 -4.20
C ILE A 311 11.70 19.34 -3.14
N PRO A 312 11.07 19.29 -1.96
CA PRO A 312 11.35 20.22 -0.87
C PRO A 312 12.80 20.13 -0.37
N ASP A 313 13.38 21.24 0.07
CA ASP A 313 14.80 21.32 0.46
C ASP A 313 15.15 20.34 1.60
N GLU A 314 14.24 20.13 2.56
CA GLU A 314 14.40 19.12 3.62
C GLU A 314 14.60 17.71 3.08
N GLN A 315 13.81 17.33 2.07
CA GLN A 315 13.93 16.02 1.42
C GLN A 315 15.18 15.96 0.55
N LEU A 316 15.57 17.06 -0.08
CA LEU A 316 16.76 17.13 -0.90
C LEU A 316 18.04 16.98 -0.06
N LEU A 317 18.08 17.59 1.13
CA LEU A 317 19.14 17.39 2.12
C LEU A 317 19.22 15.93 2.57
N GLN A 318 18.07 15.29 2.81
CA GLN A 318 18.03 13.86 3.11
C GLN A 318 18.64 13.03 1.97
N VAL A 319 18.31 13.35 0.71
CA VAL A 319 18.89 12.65 -0.44
C VAL A 319 20.40 12.87 -0.54
N GLN A 320 20.89 14.08 -0.29
CA GLN A 320 22.33 14.36 -0.25
C GLN A 320 23.04 13.47 0.78
N HIS A 321 22.50 13.34 1.99
CA HIS A 321 23.05 12.44 3.01
C HIS A 321 23.04 10.98 2.58
N MET A 322 21.95 10.52 1.93
CA MET A 322 21.83 9.14 1.45
C MET A 322 22.81 8.83 0.31
N MET A 323 23.02 9.76 -0.63
CA MET A 323 24.00 9.61 -1.70
C MET A 323 25.43 9.58 -1.17
N LYS A 324 25.74 10.44 -0.19
CA LYS A 324 27.03 10.41 0.51
C LYS A 324 27.26 9.09 1.24
N ALA A 325 26.24 8.57 1.93
CA ALA A 325 26.32 7.27 2.62
C ALA A 325 26.50 6.08 1.67
N LEU A 326 26.02 6.21 0.43
CA LEU A 326 26.24 5.24 -0.65
C LEU A 326 27.58 5.41 -1.38
N GLU A 327 28.39 6.40 -0.99
CA GLU A 327 29.62 6.80 -1.68
C GLU A 327 29.39 7.00 -3.18
N TYR A 328 28.22 7.56 -3.52
CA TYR A 328 27.78 7.76 -4.90
C TYR A 328 27.81 9.25 -5.24
N GLU A 329 28.59 9.57 -6.26
CA GLU A 329 28.76 10.93 -6.78
C GLU A 329 28.13 11.02 -8.17
N ASN A 330 27.39 12.11 -8.40
CA ASN A 330 26.75 12.42 -9.67
C ASN A 330 26.74 13.93 -9.86
N ASP A 331 27.38 14.42 -10.92
CA ASP A 331 27.57 15.85 -11.16
C ASP A 331 26.24 16.62 -11.21
N ALA A 332 25.19 16.04 -11.79
CA ALA A 332 23.89 16.69 -11.87
C ALA A 332 23.27 16.89 -10.48
N MET A 333 23.41 15.91 -9.59
CA MET A 333 22.95 16.02 -8.21
C MET A 333 23.83 16.97 -7.40
N LEU A 334 25.15 16.95 -7.56
CA LEU A 334 26.06 17.88 -6.88
C LEU A 334 25.71 19.33 -7.25
N ASN A 335 25.48 19.60 -8.53
CA ASN A 335 25.03 20.91 -9.00
C ASN A 335 23.64 21.28 -8.45
N LEU A 336 22.71 20.33 -8.41
CA LEU A 336 21.38 20.54 -7.83
C LEU A 336 21.45 20.89 -6.34
N PHE A 337 22.28 20.17 -5.57
CA PHE A 337 22.50 20.44 -4.14
C PHE A 337 23.15 21.80 -3.93
N ALA A 338 24.22 22.12 -4.67
CA ALA A 338 24.89 23.41 -4.58
C ALA A 338 23.94 24.57 -4.87
N TYR A 339 23.15 24.45 -5.96
CA TYR A 339 22.20 25.49 -6.36
C TYR A 339 21.05 25.66 -5.38
N ARG A 340 20.43 24.56 -4.92
CA ARG A 340 19.22 24.65 -4.08
C ARG A 340 19.51 24.80 -2.60
N LEU A 341 20.46 24.02 -2.08
CA LEU A 341 20.80 24.02 -0.66
C LEU A 341 21.81 25.12 -0.32
N GLY A 342 22.78 25.40 -1.19
CA GLY A 342 23.78 26.46 -0.96
C GLY A 342 23.17 27.86 -0.86
N ASN A 343 22.15 28.16 -1.67
CA ASN A 343 21.43 29.44 -1.59
C ASN A 343 20.55 29.56 -0.33
N SER A 344 20.07 28.44 0.21
CA SER A 344 19.20 28.43 1.40
C SER A 344 19.96 28.80 2.68
N GLU A 345 21.23 28.39 2.82
CA GLU A 345 22.07 28.75 3.95
C GLU A 345 22.39 30.25 4.00
N VAL A 346 22.54 30.88 2.82
CA VAL A 346 22.76 32.33 2.70
C VAL A 346 21.50 33.11 3.07
N ALA A 347 20.32 32.65 2.65
CA ALA A 347 19.05 33.30 2.96
C ALA A 347 18.66 33.18 4.45
N GLY A 348 19.03 32.09 5.12
CA GLY A 348 18.80 31.90 6.56
C GLY A 348 19.64 32.85 7.43
N LYS A 349 20.89 33.09 7.04
CA LYS A 349 21.81 34.02 7.73
C LYS A 349 21.43 35.50 7.59
N GLN A 350 20.59 35.86 6.62
CA GLN A 350 20.10 37.24 6.46
C GLN A 350 18.82 37.52 7.24
N LYS A 351 18.16 36.50 7.79
CA LYS A 351 16.91 36.61 8.57
C LYS A 351 17.09 36.40 10.08
N ALA A 352 18.25 35.91 10.49
CA ALA A 352 18.69 35.86 11.88
C ALA A 352 19.56 37.09 12.16
#